data_AF-A0A8J2JFR0-F1
#
_entry.id   AF-A0A8J2JFR0-F1
#
_cell.length_a   1.000
_cell.length_b   1.000
_cell.length_c   1.000
_cell.angle_alpha   90.00
_cell.angle_beta   90.00
_cell.angle_gamma   90.00
#
_symmetry.space_group_name_H-M   'P 1'
#
loop_
_entity.id
_entity.type
_entity.pdbx_description
1 polymer ?
#
loop_
_entity_poly.entity_id
_entity_poly.type
_entity_poly.pdbx_seq_one_letter_code
_entity_poly.pdbx_strand_id
1 'polypeptide(L)' 'GELKLLYELESDEVYHQKYIRMRTTNFDYILAKILPRISHTTTHRYPISPRLRLALTIRYLATGASHMSLSFSFR' A
#
# COMPACT_ATOMS: atom_id res chain seq x y z
N GLY A 1 1.90 -9.25 -9.43
CA GLY A 1 2.44 -8.03 -8.80
C GLY A 1 1.67 -7.67 -7.54
N GLU A 2 0.56 -6.96 -7.67
CA GLU A 2 -0.21 -6.41 -6.53
C GLU A 2 -0.74 -7.43 -5.52
N LEU A 3 -1.38 -8.50 -6.00
CA LEU A 3 -1.99 -9.50 -5.10
C LEU A 3 -0.96 -10.28 -4.29
N LYS A 4 0.21 -10.56 -4.89
CA LYS A 4 1.34 -11.18 -4.21
C LYS A 4 1.84 -10.29 -3.06
N LEU A 5 1.88 -8.99 -3.32
CA LEU A 5 2.36 -8.00 -2.37
C LEU A 5 1.40 -7.81 -1.18
N LEU A 6 0.10 -7.82 -1.43
CA LEU A 6 -0.92 -7.83 -0.36
C LEU A 6 -0.84 -9.10 0.48
N TYR A 7 -0.68 -10.26 -0.16
CA TYR A 7 -0.52 -11.54 0.52
C TYR A 7 0.73 -11.57 1.40
N GLU A 8 1.86 -11.05 0.90
CA GLU A 8 3.12 -10.93 1.65
C GLU A 8 2.99 -9.94 2.83
N LEU A 9 2.27 -8.82 2.65
CA LEU A 9 2.02 -7.84 3.71
C LEU A 9 1.08 -8.35 4.81
N GLU A 10 0.22 -9.32 4.50
CA GLU A 10 -0.76 -9.87 5.43
C GLU A 10 -0.24 -11.14 6.12
N SER A 11 0.56 -11.94 5.43
CA SER A 11 1.17 -13.16 6.00
C SER A 11 2.33 -12.85 6.95
N ASP A 12 3.09 -11.77 6.71
CA ASP A 12 4.34 -11.52 7.44
C ASP A 12 4.38 -10.11 8.05
N GLU A 13 4.19 -10.03 9.36
CA GLU A 13 4.22 -8.76 10.10
C GLU A 13 5.62 -8.10 10.06
N VAL A 14 6.68 -8.89 9.99
CA VAL A 14 8.06 -8.39 9.89
C VAL A 14 8.29 -7.74 8.53
N TYR A 15 7.76 -8.34 7.46
CA TYR A 15 7.78 -7.78 6.12
C TYR A 15 6.93 -6.52 6.05
N HIS A 16 5.74 -6.51 6.66
CA HIS A 16 4.89 -5.33 6.76
C HIS A 16 5.62 -4.15 7.42
N GLN A 17 6.28 -4.39 8.56
CA GLN A 17 7.07 -3.37 9.25
C GLN A 17 8.30 -2.94 8.43
N LYS A 18 8.99 -3.84 7.72
CA LYS A 18 10.13 -3.45 6.85
C LYS A 18 9.67 -2.65 5.63
N TYR A 19 8.53 -3.03 5.05
CA TYR A 19 8.03 -2.50 3.79
C TYR A 19 7.35 -1.12 3.97
N ILE A 20 6.61 -0.95 5.07
CA ILE A 20 5.81 0.26 5.36
C ILE A 20 6.43 1.08 6.49
N ARG A 21 7.42 0.55 7.22
CA ARG A 21 8.02 1.17 8.43
C ARG A 21 6.99 1.53 9.50
N MET A 22 5.90 0.77 9.55
CA MET A 22 4.76 1.01 10.43
C MET A 22 4.11 -0.32 10.81
N ARG A 23 3.49 -0.39 12.00
CA ARG A 23 2.68 -1.55 12.40
C ARG A 23 1.39 -1.63 11.59
N THR A 24 0.94 -2.85 11.37
CA THR A 24 -0.35 -3.20 10.75
C THR A 24 -1.53 -2.44 11.36
N THR A 25 -1.56 -2.29 12.69
CA THR A 25 -2.62 -1.58 13.42
C THR A 25 -2.71 -0.09 13.08
N ASN A 26 -1.56 0.59 12.99
CA ASN A 26 -1.51 2.01 12.63
C ASN A 26 -1.87 2.20 11.16
N PHE A 27 -1.42 1.28 10.32
CA PHE A 27 -1.77 1.26 8.91
C PHE A 27 -3.29 1.10 8.72
N ASP A 28 -3.92 0.17 9.44
CA ASP A 28 -5.37 -0.05 9.38
C ASP A 28 -6.16 1.16 9.91
N TYR A 29 -5.68 1.79 11.01
CA TYR A 29 -6.27 3.02 11.52
C TYR A 29 -6.25 4.16 10.48
N ILE A 30 -5.11 4.36 9.80
CA ILE A 30 -4.99 5.36 8.74
C ILE A 30 -5.89 4.97 7.57
N LEU A 31 -5.89 3.69 7.19
CA LEU A 31 -6.71 3.14 6.11
C LEU A 31 -8.19 3.41 6.36
N ALA A 32 -8.71 3.15 7.56
CA ALA A 32 -10.08 3.41 7.95
C ALA A 32 -10.44 4.91 7.85
N LYS A 33 -9.51 5.81 8.21
CA LYS A 33 -9.71 7.27 8.11
C LYS A 33 -9.75 7.77 6.68
N ILE A 34 -8.92 7.21 5.79
CA ILE A 34 -8.85 7.66 4.39
C ILE A 34 -9.77 6.88 3.48
N LEU A 35 -10.23 5.68 3.87
CA LEU A 35 -11.14 4.83 3.11
C LEU A 35 -12.28 5.63 2.47
N PRO A 36 -13.03 6.48 3.21
CA PRO A 36 -14.12 7.26 2.63
C PRO A 36 -13.65 8.33 1.61
N ARG A 37 -12.37 8.69 1.58
CA ARG A 37 -11.77 9.67 0.65
C ARG A 37 -11.13 9.00 -0.57
N ILE A 38 -10.65 7.76 -0.43
CA ILE A 38 -9.96 7.02 -1.50
C ILE A 38 -10.83 5.95 -2.16
N SER A 39 -11.95 5.59 -1.52
CA SER A 39 -12.98 4.74 -2.10
C SER A 39 -13.74 5.55 -3.15
N HIS A 40 -13.34 5.37 -4.40
CA HIS A 40 -14.05 5.90 -5.55
C HIS A 40 -14.77 4.75 -6.26
N THR A 41 -15.96 5.05 -6.81
CA THR A 41 -16.66 4.15 -7.72
C THR A 41 -15.72 3.73 -8.84
N THR A 42 -15.63 2.42 -9.06
CA THR A 42 -14.69 1.77 -9.98
C THR A 42 -14.80 2.29 -11.42
N THR A 43 -14.11 3.39 -11.73
CA THR A 43 -14.06 3.95 -13.11
C THR A 43 -13.14 3.15 -14.02
N HIS A 44 -12.22 2.34 -13.45
CA HIS A 44 -11.22 1.58 -14.19
C HIS A 44 -11.52 0.07 -14.19
N ARG A 45 -11.12 -0.62 -15.27
CA ARG A 45 -11.32 -2.06 -15.47
C ARG A 45 -10.65 -2.93 -14.40
N TYR A 46 -9.56 -2.43 -13.79
CA TYR A 46 -8.87 -3.07 -12.67
C TYR A 46 -8.60 -2.02 -11.59
N PRO A 47 -9.54 -1.78 -10.66
CA PRO A 47 -9.34 -0.82 -9.59
C PRO A 47 -8.26 -1.34 -8.62
N ILE A 48 -7.24 -0.51 -8.39
CA ILE A 48 -6.24 -0.78 -7.35
C ILE A 48 -6.95 -0.68 -6.00
N SER A 49 -6.81 -1.72 -5.18
CA SER A 49 -7.42 -1.74 -3.85
C SER A 49 -6.97 -0.53 -3.02
N PRO A 50 -7.88 0.12 -2.27
CA PRO A 50 -7.55 1.30 -1.45
C PRO A 50 -6.42 1.00 -0.46
N ARG A 51 -6.38 -0.23 0.06
CA ARG A 51 -5.29 -0.76 0.88
C ARG A 51 -3.94 -0.70 0.18
N LEU A 52 -3.86 -1.15 -1.06
CA LEU A 52 -2.60 -1.16 -1.81
C LEU A 52 -2.17 0.26 -2.20
N ARG A 53 -3.11 1.13 -2.58
CA ARG A 53 -2.82 2.56 -2.82
C ARG A 53 -2.17 3.19 -1.58
N LEU A 54 -2.71 2.91 -0.39
CA LEU A 54 -2.14 3.42 0.84
C LEU A 54 -0.73 2.86 1.10
N ALA A 55 -0.55 1.54 0.98
CA ALA A 55 0.74 0.89 1.21
C ALA A 55 1.84 1.46 0.29
N LEU A 56 1.51 1.67 -0.99
CA LEU A 56 2.41 2.29 -1.96
C LEU A 56 2.72 3.75 -1.59
N THR A 57 1.70 4.51 -1.18
CA THR A 57 1.86 5.91 -0.76
C THR A 57 2.74 6.05 0.46
N ILE A 58 2.51 5.24 1.50
CA ILE A 58 3.35 5.29 2.71
C ILE A 58 4.77 4.84 2.40
N ARG A 59 4.97 3.81 1.57
CA ARG A 59 6.31 3.44 1.13
C ARG A 59 7.00 4.60 0.41
N TYR A 60 6.31 5.27 -0.50
CA TYR A 60 6.84 6.46 -1.20
C TYR A 60 7.29 7.53 -0.19
N LEU A 61 6.42 7.86 0.76
CA LEU A 61 6.71 8.85 1.81
C LEU A 61 7.85 8.42 2.74
N ALA A 62 7.89 7.15 3.15
CA ALA A 62 8.86 6.61 4.10
C ALA A 62 10.26 6.37 3.49
N THR A 63 10.32 6.13 2.17
CA THR A 63 11.57 5.89 1.44
C THR A 63 12.14 7.19 0.86
N GLY A 64 11.31 8.18 0.56
CA GLY A 64 11.73 9.41 -0.12
C GLY A 64 12.23 9.19 -1.55
N ALA A 65 11.98 8.00 -2.13
CA ALA A 65 12.45 7.63 -3.45
C ALA A 65 11.48 8.11 -4.53
N SER A 66 12.00 8.62 -5.65
CA SER A 66 11.20 9.04 -6.81
C SER A 66 10.31 7.92 -7.35
N HIS A 67 9.16 8.28 -7.95
CA HIS A 67 8.17 7.35 -8.55
C HIS A 67 8.80 6.25 -9.44
N MET A 68 9.92 6.55 -10.10
CA MET A 68 10.67 5.61 -10.95
C MET A 68 11.37 4.46 -10.18
N SER A 69 11.82 4.67 -8.94
CA SER A 69 12.39 3.58 -8.13
C SER A 69 11.31 2.64 -7.61
N LEU A 70 10.09 3.15 -7.41
CA LEU A 70 8.94 2.34 -7.02
C LEU A 70 8.48 1.44 -8.15
N SER A 71 8.34 1.97 -9.37
CA SER A 71 7.91 1.17 -10.53
C SER A 71 8.87 0.01 -10.85
N PHE A 72 10.18 0.19 -10.59
CA PHE A 72 11.17 -0.88 -10.77
C PHE A 72 10.98 -2.06 -9.80
N SER A 73 10.38 -1.84 -8.62
CA SER A 73 10.04 -2.92 -7.67
C SER A 73 8.79 -3.72 -8.06
N PHE A 74 8.02 -3.27 -9.06
CA PHE A 74 6.80 -3.96 -9.52
C PHE A 74 6.99 -4.74 -10.83
N ARG A 75 8.22 -4.82 -11.36
CA ARG A 75 8.54 -5.56 -12.58
C ARG A 75 8.73 -7.06 -12.33
#